data_AF-A0A538D4U0-F1
#
_entry.id   AF-A0A538D4U0-F1
#
_cell.length_a   1.000
_cell.length_b   1.000
_cell.length_c   1.000
_cell.angle_alpha   90.00
_cell.angle_beta   90.00
_cell.angle_gamma   90.00
#
_symmetry.space_group_name_H-M   'P 1'
#
loop_
_entity.id
_entity.type
_entity.pdbx_description
1 polymer ?
#
loop_
_entity_poly.entity_id
_entity_poly.type
_entity_poly.pdbx_seq_one_letter_code
_entity_poly.pdbx_strand_id
1 'polypeptide(L)'
;MALQGTLDTFALPDVLRLLATTHKTGRLRVNGDRGSGSLWVEEGQLAASELIVPGAPDDSLINSLFHLLRFKRGSFIFEAGALAPAGLTPNEIEPMLDEAETMLVEWRSIEAVVPSLDAWLTLRPELTGSMVKIDNDRWRIIAAIGSGRSVGSVGEALGLEELPALRGVKEIVELGLVAVGEAAPRGAEGNLAVNGAAPAAPAAELAENGEIADLRSQWDEPEAGEWEEPAPA
;
A
#
# COMPACT_ATOMS: atom_id res chain seq x y z
N MET A 1 40.40 -8.56 -5.85
CA MET A 1 40.20 -7.09 -5.95
C MET A 1 38.87 -6.77 -5.30
N ALA A 2 38.82 -5.78 -4.41
CA ALA A 2 37.58 -5.31 -3.80
C ALA A 2 37.00 -4.20 -4.67
N LEU A 3 35.75 -4.37 -5.13
CA LEU A 3 35.01 -3.30 -5.80
C LEU A 3 34.31 -2.50 -4.70
N GLN A 4 34.67 -1.23 -4.54
CA GLN A 4 34.10 -0.36 -3.50
C GLN A 4 33.86 1.04 -4.05
N GLY A 5 32.85 1.73 -3.53
CA GLY A 5 32.49 3.07 -3.98
C GLY A 5 31.34 3.67 -3.19
N THR A 6 30.81 4.78 -3.71
CA THR A 6 29.62 5.46 -3.16
C THR A 6 28.46 5.39 -4.14
N LEU A 7 27.25 5.37 -3.59
CA LEU A 7 26.00 5.37 -4.37
C LEU A 7 25.78 6.69 -5.12
N ASP A 8 26.44 7.76 -4.68
CA ASP A 8 26.45 9.06 -5.38
C ASP A 8 27.24 9.02 -6.69
N THR A 9 28.22 8.12 -6.80
CA THR A 9 29.11 8.00 -7.98
C THR A 9 28.66 6.88 -8.90
N PHE A 10 28.23 5.74 -8.33
CA PHE A 10 27.78 4.57 -9.06
C PHE A 10 26.41 4.16 -8.55
N ALA A 11 25.42 4.14 -9.44
CA ALA A 11 24.09 3.68 -9.07
C ALA A 11 24.13 2.18 -8.74
N LEU A 12 23.38 1.77 -7.72
CA LEU A 12 23.34 0.37 -7.29
C LEU A 12 22.94 -0.61 -8.43
N PRO A 13 21.96 -0.29 -9.32
CA PRO A 13 21.67 -1.13 -10.48
C PRO A 13 22.91 -1.38 -11.35
N ASP A 14 23.71 -0.36 -11.61
CA ASP A 14 24.89 -0.48 -12.48
C ASP A 14 25.96 -1.36 -11.85
N VAL A 15 26.13 -1.27 -10.53
CA VAL A 15 27.02 -2.17 -9.79
C VAL A 15 26.54 -3.61 -9.90
N LEU A 16 25.25 -3.86 -9.71
CA LEU A 16 24.67 -5.20 -9.82
C LEU A 16 24.78 -5.76 -11.25
N ARG A 17 24.49 -4.95 -12.28
CA ARG A 17 24.69 -5.30 -13.71
C ARG A 17 26.15 -5.62 -14.01
N LEU A 18 27.09 -4.88 -13.44
CA LEU A 18 28.52 -5.17 -13.58
C LEU A 18 28.88 -6.52 -12.94
N LEU A 19 28.36 -6.84 -11.76
CA LEU A 19 28.60 -8.13 -11.11
C LEU A 19 27.99 -9.28 -11.90
N ALA A 20 26.81 -9.07 -12.48
CA ALA A 20 26.15 -10.04 -13.36
C ALA A 20 26.97 -10.31 -14.62
N THR A 21 27.31 -9.27 -15.39
CA THR A 21 28.04 -9.38 -16.66
C THR A 21 29.47 -9.91 -16.50
N THR A 22 30.09 -9.69 -15.34
CA THR A 22 31.44 -10.19 -15.05
C THR A 22 31.45 -11.51 -14.26
N HIS A 23 30.29 -12.16 -14.12
CA HIS A 23 30.06 -13.44 -13.46
C HIS A 23 30.76 -13.54 -12.10
N LYS A 24 30.62 -12.48 -11.28
CA LYS A 24 31.29 -12.44 -9.98
C LYS A 24 30.55 -13.29 -8.96
N THR A 25 31.34 -13.90 -8.08
CA THR A 25 30.85 -14.57 -6.88
C THR A 25 31.36 -13.84 -5.65
N GLY A 26 30.48 -13.48 -4.72
CA GLY A 26 30.81 -12.74 -3.51
C GLY A 26 29.63 -12.05 -2.87
N ARG A 27 29.91 -11.24 -1.85
CA ARG A 27 28.90 -10.47 -1.10
C ARG A 27 29.06 -8.98 -1.40
N LEU A 28 28.01 -8.36 -1.92
CA LEU A 28 27.87 -6.91 -2.02
C LEU A 28 27.20 -6.39 -0.75
N ARG A 29 27.93 -5.59 0.02
CA ARG A 29 27.39 -4.88 1.19
C ARG A 29 27.08 -3.45 0.81
N VAL A 30 25.90 -2.98 1.19
CA VAL A 30 25.42 -1.62 0.95
C VAL A 30 25.03 -1.01 2.29
N ASN A 31 25.53 0.18 2.57
CA ASN A 31 25.17 0.96 3.75
C ASN A 31 24.74 2.35 3.30
N GLY A 32 23.59 2.82 3.76
CA GLY A 32 23.03 4.07 3.27
C GLY A 32 22.16 4.81 4.27
N ASP A 33 21.47 5.81 3.75
CA ASP A 33 20.66 6.75 4.53
C ASP A 33 19.40 6.14 5.16
N ARG A 34 18.97 4.98 4.68
CA ARG A 34 17.76 4.28 5.19
C ARG A 34 18.06 3.02 5.98
N GLY A 35 19.34 2.62 6.07
CA GLY A 35 19.75 1.39 6.73
C GLY A 35 20.90 0.71 6.00
N SER A 36 20.94 -0.62 6.07
CA SER A 36 21.97 -1.42 5.39
C SER A 36 21.40 -2.71 4.83
N GLY A 37 22.11 -3.29 3.87
CA GLY A 37 21.79 -4.63 3.40
C GLY A 37 22.96 -5.30 2.72
N SER A 38 22.81 -6.59 2.50
CA SER A 38 23.79 -7.44 1.83
C SER A 38 23.11 -8.24 0.74
N LEU A 39 23.79 -8.37 -0.39
CA LEU A 39 23.36 -9.16 -1.53
C LEU A 39 24.49 -10.14 -1.85
N TRP A 40 24.19 -11.44 -1.83
CA TRP A 40 25.14 -12.46 -2.26
C TRP A 40 24.90 -12.77 -3.72
N VAL A 41 25.98 -12.72 -4.48
CA VAL A 41 26.00 -13.00 -5.91
C VAL A 41 26.81 -14.27 -6.12
N GLU A 42 26.31 -15.19 -6.94
CA GLU A 42 26.97 -16.43 -7.34
C GLU A 42 26.95 -16.53 -8.85
N GLU A 43 28.12 -16.57 -9.49
CA GLU A 43 28.27 -16.65 -10.96
C GLU A 43 27.51 -15.56 -11.73
N GLY A 44 27.31 -14.39 -11.12
CA GLY A 44 26.53 -13.28 -11.68
C GLY A 44 25.03 -13.33 -11.43
N GLN A 45 24.54 -14.27 -10.62
CA GLN A 45 23.15 -14.41 -10.20
C GLN A 45 22.98 -14.04 -8.72
N LEU A 46 21.83 -13.48 -8.34
CA LEU A 46 21.54 -13.11 -6.96
C LEU A 46 21.04 -14.32 -6.16
N ALA A 47 21.83 -14.76 -5.19
CA ALA A 47 21.60 -15.99 -4.42
C ALA A 47 20.89 -15.73 -3.08
N ALA A 48 21.25 -14.66 -2.38
CA ALA A 48 20.70 -14.34 -1.06
C ALA A 48 20.67 -12.84 -0.82
N SER A 49 19.83 -12.41 0.11
CA SER A 49 19.78 -11.05 0.63
C SER A 49 19.71 -11.06 2.15
N GLU A 50 20.13 -9.96 2.75
CA GLU A 50 19.90 -9.62 4.15
C GLU A 50 19.58 -8.13 4.18
N LEU A 51 18.46 -7.74 4.77
CA LEU A 51 18.02 -6.35 4.84
C LEU A 51 17.85 -5.90 6.28
N ILE A 52 18.49 -4.78 6.60
CA ILE A 52 18.37 -4.11 7.90
C ILE A 52 17.90 -2.69 7.63
N VAL A 53 16.60 -2.55 7.41
CA VAL A 53 15.90 -1.28 7.18
C VAL A 53 14.66 -1.24 8.09
N PRO A 54 14.48 -0.19 8.91
CA PRO A 54 13.32 -0.10 9.79
C PRO A 54 11.99 -0.18 9.01
N GLY A 55 11.09 -1.07 9.43
CA GLY A 55 9.76 -1.25 8.83
C GLY A 55 9.74 -2.04 7.51
N ALA A 56 10.90 -2.44 6.98
CA ALA A 56 10.98 -3.25 5.78
C ALA A 56 10.94 -4.75 6.10
N PRO A 57 10.12 -5.57 5.40
CA PRO A 57 10.20 -7.02 5.49
C PRO A 57 11.49 -7.53 4.82
N ASP A 58 12.16 -8.49 5.44
CA ASP A 58 13.27 -9.26 4.82
C ASP A 58 12.78 -10.67 4.48
N ASP A 59 11.81 -10.73 3.56
CA ASP A 59 11.07 -11.95 3.21
C ASP A 59 11.41 -12.50 1.82
N SER A 60 11.98 -11.66 0.95
CA SER A 60 12.30 -12.02 -0.43
C SER A 60 13.42 -11.16 -1.02
N LEU A 61 14.13 -11.73 -2.00
CA LEU A 61 15.19 -11.06 -2.73
C LEU A 61 14.70 -9.80 -3.45
N ILE A 62 13.51 -9.87 -4.05
CA ILE A 62 12.93 -8.75 -4.80
C ILE A 62 12.59 -7.58 -3.87
N ASN A 63 12.06 -7.87 -2.68
CA ASN A 63 11.75 -6.86 -1.68
C ASN A 63 13.02 -6.20 -1.14
N SER A 64 14.06 -7.00 -0.86
CA SER A 64 15.39 -6.50 -0.52
C SER A 64 15.97 -5.57 -1.59
N LEU A 65 15.91 -5.95 -2.87
CA LEU A 65 16.32 -5.08 -3.97
C LEU A 65 15.51 -3.79 -4.00
N PHE A 66 14.18 -3.87 -3.95
CA PHE A 66 13.31 -2.69 -3.91
C PHE A 66 13.71 -1.71 -2.80
N HIS A 67 13.95 -2.19 -1.58
CA HIS A 67 14.35 -1.33 -0.46
C HIS A 67 15.75 -0.74 -0.63
N LEU A 68 16.72 -1.53 -1.10
CA LEU A 68 18.10 -1.06 -1.33
C LEU A 68 18.17 -0.02 -2.45
N LEU A 69 17.40 -0.18 -3.54
CA LEU A 69 17.35 0.79 -4.64
C LEU A 69 16.75 2.15 -4.25
N ARG A 70 16.08 2.23 -3.08
CA ARG A 70 15.56 3.50 -2.54
C ARG A 70 16.62 4.30 -1.80
N PHE A 71 17.81 3.75 -1.54
CA PHE A 71 18.89 4.48 -0.86
C PHE A 71 19.36 5.62 -1.77
N LYS A 72 19.37 6.86 -1.25
CA LYS A 72 19.80 8.02 -2.05
C LYS A 72 21.27 8.30 -1.89
N ARG A 73 21.83 7.93 -0.74
CA ARG A 73 23.22 8.15 -0.36
C ARG A 73 23.74 6.92 0.36
N GLY A 74 25.02 6.65 0.22
CA GLY A 74 25.63 5.51 0.88
C GLY A 74 26.93 5.05 0.25
N SER A 75 27.48 3.98 0.82
CA SER A 75 28.65 3.29 0.31
C SER A 75 28.34 1.83 0.05
N PHE A 76 29.13 1.23 -0.84
CA PHE A 76 29.09 -0.19 -1.09
C PHE A 76 30.48 -0.79 -1.13
N ILE A 77 30.58 -2.05 -0.76
CA ILE A 77 31.81 -2.85 -0.80
C ILE A 77 31.45 -4.25 -1.28
N PHE A 78 32.16 -4.75 -2.29
CA PHE A 78 32.05 -6.12 -2.76
C PHE A 78 33.21 -6.95 -2.23
N GLU A 79 32.85 -7.96 -1.44
CA GLU A 79 33.73 -8.96 -0.84
C GLU A 79 33.74 -10.20 -1.74
N ALA A 80 34.71 -10.29 -2.65
CA ALA A 80 34.84 -11.40 -3.59
C ALA A 80 35.08 -12.74 -2.87
N GLY A 81 34.39 -13.79 -3.30
CA GLY A 81 34.52 -15.15 -2.76
C GLY A 81 33.75 -15.40 -1.46
N ALA A 82 33.04 -14.42 -0.92
CA ALA A 82 32.09 -14.66 0.18
C ALA A 82 30.91 -15.50 -0.33
N LEU A 83 30.67 -16.65 0.31
CA LEU A 83 29.63 -17.60 -0.08
C LEU A 83 28.27 -17.22 0.50
N ALA A 84 27.21 -17.48 -0.26
CA ALA A 84 25.84 -17.34 0.21
C ALA A 84 25.50 -18.44 1.24
N PRO A 85 24.45 -18.25 2.06
CA PRO A 85 23.84 -19.35 2.80
C PRO A 85 23.46 -20.51 1.87
N ALA A 86 23.78 -21.74 2.28
CA ALA A 86 23.59 -22.92 1.43
C ALA A 86 22.10 -23.25 1.20
N GLY A 87 21.80 -23.79 0.02
CA GLY A 87 20.47 -24.34 -0.31
C GLY A 87 19.48 -23.35 -0.93
N LEU A 88 19.93 -22.14 -1.28
CA LEU A 88 19.13 -21.15 -2.01
C LEU A 88 19.36 -21.29 -3.52
N THR A 89 18.32 -21.02 -4.31
CA THR A 89 18.42 -21.02 -5.78
C THR A 89 18.69 -19.59 -6.25
N PRO A 90 19.81 -19.33 -6.95
CA PRO A 90 20.10 -17.99 -7.48
C PRO A 90 19.13 -17.56 -8.56
N ASN A 91 18.87 -16.26 -8.63
CA ASN A 91 17.99 -15.63 -9.62
C ASN A 91 18.80 -14.68 -10.51
N GLU A 92 18.38 -14.53 -11.77
CA GLU A 92 19.03 -13.59 -12.68
C GLU A 92 18.85 -12.14 -12.20
N ILE A 93 19.94 -11.37 -12.21
CA ILE A 93 19.91 -10.00 -11.68
C ILE A 93 19.06 -9.06 -12.55
N GLU A 94 19.14 -9.15 -13.88
CA GLU A 94 18.46 -8.19 -14.76
C GLU A 94 16.92 -8.23 -14.63
N PRO A 95 16.24 -9.39 -14.72
CA PRO A 95 14.79 -9.44 -14.55
C PRO A 95 14.34 -8.94 -13.17
N MET A 96 15.13 -9.21 -12.14
CA MET A 96 14.85 -8.72 -10.78
C MET A 96 15.02 -7.20 -10.66
N LEU A 97 16.01 -6.63 -11.34
CA LEU A 97 16.18 -5.18 -11.41
C LEU A 97 15.00 -4.53 -12.13
N ASP A 98 14.57 -5.08 -13.27
CA ASP A 98 13.42 -4.56 -14.02
C ASP A 98 12.13 -4.56 -13.18
N GLU A 99 11.88 -5.64 -12.45
CA GLU A 99 10.74 -5.75 -11.54
C GLU A 99 10.85 -4.75 -10.38
N ALA A 100 12.00 -4.66 -9.73
CA ALA A 100 12.22 -3.72 -8.62
C ALA A 100 12.11 -2.25 -9.10
N GLU A 101 12.61 -1.92 -10.29
CA GLU A 101 12.47 -0.59 -10.88
C GLU A 101 11.01 -0.25 -11.18
N THR A 102 10.23 -1.22 -11.65
CA THR A 102 8.76 -1.07 -11.82
C THR A 102 8.08 -0.75 -10.49
N MET A 103 8.42 -1.49 -9.42
CA MET A 103 7.93 -1.22 -8.07
C MET A 103 8.32 0.20 -7.59
N LEU A 104 9.51 0.71 -7.94
CA LEU A 104 9.94 2.06 -7.59
C LEU A 104 9.16 3.15 -8.33
N VAL A 105 8.82 2.92 -9.60
CA VAL A 105 7.98 3.85 -10.38
C VAL A 105 6.61 3.96 -9.72
N GLU A 106 6.03 2.83 -9.36
CA GLU A 106 4.76 2.79 -8.65
C GLU A 106 4.86 3.48 -7.28
N TRP A 107 5.88 3.15 -6.49
CA TRP A 107 6.14 3.80 -5.21
C TRP A 107 6.15 5.32 -5.32
N ARG A 108 6.87 5.88 -6.29
CA ARG A 108 6.95 7.34 -6.49
C ARG A 108 5.58 7.95 -6.82
N SER A 109 4.74 7.22 -7.56
CA SER A 109 3.37 7.66 -7.85
C SER A 109 2.49 7.69 -6.60
N ILE A 110 2.76 6.80 -5.64
CA ILE A 110 2.06 6.75 -4.36
C ILE A 110 2.54 7.87 -3.44
N GLU A 111 3.86 8.03 -3.30
CA GLU A 111 4.49 9.07 -2.48
C GLU A 111 4.08 10.49 -2.91
N ALA A 112 3.80 10.70 -4.20
CA ALA A 112 3.30 11.97 -4.72
C ALA A 112 1.90 12.37 -4.19
N VAL A 113 1.11 11.39 -3.75
CA VAL A 113 -0.27 11.59 -3.26
C VAL A 113 -0.34 11.42 -1.74
N VAL A 114 0.35 10.40 -1.24
CA VAL A 114 0.40 10.02 0.18
C VAL A 114 1.88 9.98 0.60
N PRO A 115 2.44 11.09 1.14
CA PRO A 115 3.89 11.23 1.33
C PRO A 115 4.50 10.29 2.36
N SER A 116 3.73 9.89 3.38
CA SER A 116 4.22 9.05 4.47
C SER A 116 3.09 8.32 5.20
N LEU A 117 3.44 7.35 6.04
CA LEU A 117 2.51 6.72 6.97
C LEU A 117 1.96 7.71 8.04
N ASP A 118 2.70 8.77 8.34
CA ASP A 118 2.29 9.80 9.31
C ASP A 118 1.29 10.80 8.73
N ALA A 119 1.10 10.80 7.41
CA ALA A 119 0.21 11.73 6.73
C ALA A 119 -1.22 11.60 7.29
N TRP A 120 -1.83 12.72 7.65
CA TRP A 120 -3.14 12.77 8.26
C TRP A 120 -4.24 12.79 7.20
N LEU A 121 -5.17 11.85 7.29
CA LEU A 121 -6.28 11.70 6.38
C LEU A 121 -7.53 12.35 6.95
N THR A 122 -8.28 13.08 6.13
CA THR A 122 -9.57 13.67 6.49
C THR A 122 -10.57 13.45 5.36
N LEU A 123 -11.74 12.89 5.67
CA LEU A 123 -12.81 12.75 4.68
C LEU A 123 -13.31 14.13 4.24
N ARG A 124 -13.50 14.30 2.94
CA ARG A 124 -14.12 15.50 2.39
C ARG A 124 -15.64 15.43 2.61
N PRO A 125 -16.26 16.50 3.15
CA PRO A 125 -17.70 16.52 3.39
C PRO A 125 -18.51 16.62 2.09
N GLU A 126 -17.88 17.11 1.02
CA GLU A 126 -18.49 17.28 -0.30
C GLU A 126 -17.66 16.54 -1.36
N LEU A 127 -18.36 15.90 -2.29
CA LEU A 127 -17.74 15.27 -3.44
C LEU A 127 -17.33 16.33 -4.46
N THR A 128 -16.16 16.14 -5.08
CA THR A 128 -15.73 16.97 -6.21
C THR A 128 -16.63 16.79 -7.45
N GLY A 129 -17.32 15.64 -7.55
CA GLY A 129 -18.27 15.31 -8.63
C GLY A 129 -19.65 14.95 -8.09
N SER A 130 -20.58 14.56 -8.97
CA SER A 130 -21.96 14.26 -8.58
C SER A 130 -22.15 12.87 -7.95
N MET A 131 -21.28 11.89 -8.26
CA MET A 131 -21.38 10.52 -7.80
C MET A 131 -20.02 9.81 -7.88
N VAL A 132 -19.66 9.02 -6.87
CA VAL A 132 -18.48 8.15 -6.83
C VAL A 132 -18.86 6.71 -6.43
N LYS A 133 -18.67 5.73 -7.32
CA LYS A 133 -18.96 4.32 -7.01
C LYS A 133 -17.87 3.73 -6.11
N ILE A 134 -18.28 3.12 -5.01
CA ILE A 134 -17.41 2.53 -4.00
C ILE A 134 -17.73 1.03 -3.89
N ASP A 135 -16.70 0.18 -3.93
CA ASP A 135 -16.80 -1.26 -3.66
C ASP A 135 -16.50 -1.55 -2.18
N ASN A 136 -16.56 -2.82 -1.77
CA ASN A 136 -16.38 -3.19 -0.37
C ASN A 136 -14.99 -2.85 0.17
N ASP A 137 -13.94 -3.08 -0.62
CA ASP A 137 -12.56 -2.87 -0.19
C ASP A 137 -12.28 -1.37 0.04
N ARG A 138 -12.74 -0.53 -0.89
CA ARG A 138 -12.65 0.94 -0.74
C ARG A 138 -13.49 1.45 0.43
N TRP A 139 -14.69 0.88 0.63
CA TRP A 139 -15.54 1.25 1.76
C TRP A 139 -14.86 0.96 3.11
N ARG A 140 -14.17 -0.17 3.23
CA ARG A 140 -13.41 -0.51 4.45
C ARG A 140 -12.34 0.52 4.77
N ILE A 141 -11.63 1.02 3.75
CA ILE A 141 -10.61 2.07 3.93
C ILE A 141 -11.26 3.38 4.39
N ILE A 142 -12.34 3.80 3.73
CA ILE A 142 -13.10 5.01 4.10
C ILE A 142 -13.60 4.93 5.55
N ALA A 143 -14.20 3.79 5.92
CA ALA A 143 -14.69 3.55 7.27
C ALA A 143 -13.56 3.57 8.32
N ALA A 144 -12.39 3.03 7.97
CA ALA A 144 -11.22 3.04 8.85
C ALA A 144 -10.63 4.45 9.05
N ILE A 145 -10.76 5.36 8.07
CA ILE A 145 -10.35 6.76 8.18
C ILE A 145 -11.28 7.51 9.14
N GLY A 146 -12.59 7.32 8.99
CA GLY A 146 -13.61 7.96 9.85
C GLY A 146 -13.46 9.49 9.90
N SER A 147 -13.44 10.06 11.11
CA SER A 147 -13.31 11.51 11.34
C SER A 147 -11.87 12.05 11.22
N GLY A 148 -10.90 11.17 10.98
CA GLY A 148 -9.52 11.53 10.71
C GLY A 148 -8.54 10.58 11.38
N ARG A 149 -7.50 10.17 10.64
CA ARG A 149 -6.52 9.18 11.07
C ARG A 149 -5.25 9.26 10.23
N SER A 150 -4.09 8.87 10.76
CA SER A 150 -2.89 8.72 9.94
C SER A 150 -2.99 7.51 9.01
N VAL A 151 -2.24 7.51 7.92
CA VAL A 151 -2.17 6.36 7.00
C VAL A 151 -1.71 5.10 7.72
N GLY A 152 -0.69 5.20 8.58
CA GLY A 152 -0.18 4.09 9.38
C GLY A 152 -1.26 3.45 10.26
N SER A 153 -2.03 4.28 10.98
CA SER A 153 -3.13 3.77 11.80
C SER A 153 -4.29 3.17 10.99
N VAL A 154 -4.50 3.61 9.73
CA VAL A 154 -5.44 2.95 8.82
C VAL A 154 -4.93 1.57 8.41
N GLY A 155 -3.63 1.46 8.09
CA GLY A 155 -2.98 0.18 7.80
C GLY A 155 -3.10 -0.80 8.95
N GLU A 156 -2.76 -0.37 10.17
CA GLU A 156 -2.90 -1.18 11.40
C GLU A 156 -4.33 -1.67 11.62
N ALA A 157 -5.33 -0.78 11.47
CA ALA A 157 -6.73 -1.13 11.68
C ALA A 157 -7.25 -2.16 10.66
N LEU A 158 -6.63 -2.22 9.47
CA LEU A 158 -7.01 -3.13 8.38
C LEU A 158 -6.10 -4.36 8.27
N GLY A 159 -5.01 -4.43 9.06
CA GLY A 159 -4.01 -5.49 8.97
C GLY A 159 -3.19 -5.42 7.67
N LEU A 160 -2.95 -4.22 7.15
CA LEU A 160 -2.21 -3.99 5.91
C LEU A 160 -0.78 -3.53 6.20
N GLU A 161 0.18 -4.04 5.43
CA GLU A 161 1.56 -3.56 5.41
C GLU A 161 1.70 -2.19 4.72
N GLU A 162 2.87 -1.55 4.83
CA GLU A 162 3.13 -0.17 4.37
C GLU A 162 2.67 0.07 2.93
N LEU A 163 3.13 -0.75 1.99
CA LEU A 163 2.86 -0.55 0.57
C LEU A 163 1.37 -0.77 0.21
N PRO A 164 0.72 -1.87 0.63
CA PRO A 164 -0.73 -2.03 0.49
C PRO A 164 -1.54 -0.90 1.11
N ALA A 165 -1.17 -0.42 2.31
CA ALA A 165 -1.87 0.67 3.00
C ALA A 165 -1.78 1.99 2.20
N LEU A 166 -0.58 2.37 1.76
CA LEU A 166 -0.37 3.57 0.96
C LEU A 166 -1.11 3.51 -0.38
N ARG A 167 -1.10 2.37 -1.07
CA ARG A 167 -1.86 2.14 -2.32
C ARG A 167 -3.36 2.35 -2.12
N GLY A 168 -3.92 1.67 -1.10
CA GLY A 168 -5.35 1.76 -0.82
C GLY A 168 -5.79 3.19 -0.51
N VAL A 169 -5.02 3.92 0.31
CA VAL A 169 -5.31 5.32 0.61
C VAL A 169 -5.17 6.21 -0.62
N LYS A 170 -4.13 6.03 -1.44
CA LYS A 170 -3.94 6.78 -2.69
C LYS A 170 -5.20 6.70 -3.57
N GLU A 171 -5.77 5.52 -3.78
CA GLU A 171 -6.99 5.37 -4.58
C GLU A 171 -8.15 6.23 -4.05
N ILE A 172 -8.36 6.24 -2.73
CA ILE A 172 -9.43 7.05 -2.11
C ILE A 172 -9.17 8.55 -2.26
N VAL A 173 -7.91 8.98 -2.19
CA VAL A 173 -7.51 10.37 -2.41
C VAL A 173 -7.72 10.78 -3.87
N GLU A 174 -7.37 9.92 -4.83
CA GLU A 174 -7.57 10.15 -6.26
C GLU A 174 -9.06 10.20 -6.65
N LEU A 175 -9.92 9.45 -5.94
CA LEU A 175 -11.38 9.58 -6.05
C LEU A 175 -11.92 10.90 -5.48
N GLY A 176 -11.07 11.72 -4.86
CA GLY A 176 -11.45 13.00 -4.27
C GLY A 176 -12.28 12.88 -3.00
N LEU A 177 -12.21 11.74 -2.30
CA LEU A 177 -12.98 11.49 -1.08
C LEU A 177 -12.21 11.88 0.19
N VAL A 178 -10.88 11.93 0.11
CA VAL A 178 -9.99 12.19 1.24
C VAL A 178 -9.01 13.31 0.90
N ALA A 179 -8.71 14.15 1.88
CA ALA A 179 -7.61 15.08 1.85
C ALA A 179 -6.44 14.54 2.70
N VAL A 180 -5.22 14.74 2.21
CA VAL A 180 -3.98 14.37 2.90
C VAL A 180 -3.33 15.64 3.46
N GLY A 181 -3.03 15.63 4.76
CA GLY A 181 -2.34 16.71 5.46
C GLY A 181 -1.06 16.21 6.13
N GLU A 182 -0.21 17.15 6.55
CA GLU A 182 1.11 16.82 7.14
C GLU A 182 1.02 16.26 8.57
N ALA A 183 0.00 16.62 9.35
CA ALA A 183 -0.13 16.20 10.74
C ALA A 183 -1.58 16.26 11.23
N ALA A 184 -1.85 15.55 12.34
CA ALA A 184 -3.14 15.58 13.01
C ALA A 184 -3.50 17.01 13.47
N PRO A 185 -4.75 17.47 13.27
CA PRO A 185 -5.21 18.70 13.87
C PRO A 185 -5.20 18.58 15.40
N ARG A 186 -4.80 19.65 16.09
CA ARG A 186 -4.72 19.68 17.55
C ARG A 186 -6.07 19.28 18.16
N GLY A 187 -6.08 18.20 18.95
CA GLY A 187 -7.27 17.67 19.62
C GLY A 187 -7.85 16.38 19.01
N ALA A 188 -7.30 15.88 17.89
CA ALA A 188 -7.80 14.65 17.25
C ALA A 188 -7.53 13.36 18.05
N GLU A 189 -6.46 13.32 18.86
CA GLU A 189 -6.06 12.14 19.63
C GLU A 189 -7.10 11.70 20.68
N GLY A 190 -8.01 12.59 21.10
CA GLY A 190 -9.06 12.27 22.08
C GLY A 190 -10.22 11.42 21.54
N ASN A 191 -10.33 11.22 20.21
CA ASN A 191 -11.49 10.59 19.58
C ASN A 191 -11.24 9.14 19.12
N LEU A 192 -10.01 8.62 19.27
CA LEU A 192 -9.63 7.28 18.80
C LEU A 192 -10.21 6.15 19.66
N ALA A 193 -10.74 6.45 20.86
CA ALA A 193 -11.29 5.45 21.78
C ALA A 193 -12.73 5.00 21.47
N VAL A 194 -13.46 5.68 20.57
CA VAL A 194 -14.91 5.43 20.39
C VAL A 194 -15.22 4.42 19.26
N ASN A 195 -14.31 4.18 18.31
CA ASN A 195 -14.61 3.32 17.15
C ASN A 195 -14.21 1.83 17.31
N GLY A 196 -13.77 1.41 18.50
CA GLY A 196 -13.42 0.01 18.78
C GLY A 196 -14.56 -0.84 19.37
N ALA A 197 -15.65 -0.21 19.81
CA ALA A 197 -16.85 -0.92 20.21
C ALA A 197 -17.89 -0.77 19.10
N ALA A 198 -18.01 -1.80 18.26
CA ALA A 198 -19.30 -2.04 17.63
C ALA A 198 -20.35 -2.00 18.77
N PRO A 199 -21.44 -1.21 18.68
CA PRO A 199 -22.55 -1.45 19.58
C PRO A 199 -22.88 -2.93 19.41
N ALA A 200 -22.76 -3.69 20.50
CA ALA A 200 -23.24 -5.07 20.52
C ALA A 200 -24.69 -4.97 20.04
N ALA A 201 -24.94 -5.44 18.81
CA ALA A 201 -26.29 -5.60 18.33
C ALA A 201 -27.01 -6.39 19.43
N PRO A 202 -28.13 -5.91 19.99
CA PRO A 202 -28.89 -6.73 20.89
C PRO A 202 -29.19 -8.01 20.12
N ALA A 203 -28.83 -9.15 20.72
CA ALA A 203 -29.14 -10.46 20.19
C ALA A 203 -30.63 -10.44 19.83
N ALA A 204 -30.92 -10.52 18.53
CA ALA A 204 -32.28 -10.62 18.06
C ALA A 204 -32.83 -11.93 18.63
N GLU A 205 -33.60 -11.82 19.72
CA GLU A 205 -34.59 -12.82 20.05
C GLU A 205 -35.46 -12.98 18.81
N LEU A 206 -35.48 -14.21 18.31
CA LEU A 206 -36.38 -14.66 17.27
C LEU A 206 -37.82 -14.36 17.73
N ALA A 207 -38.34 -13.21 17.33
CA ALA A 207 -39.76 -12.91 17.41
C ALA A 207 -40.44 -13.79 16.36
N GLU A 208 -41.00 -14.90 16.81
CA GLU A 208 -42.03 -15.64 16.08
C GLU A 208 -43.20 -14.70 15.75
N ASN A 209 -43.52 -14.64 14.47
CA ASN A 209 -44.86 -14.42 13.90
C ASN A 209 -45.63 -13.12 14.23
N GLY A 210 -45.77 -12.27 13.21
CA GLY A 210 -46.89 -11.33 13.08
C GLY A 210 -46.51 -10.02 12.41
N GLU A 211 -47.06 -9.75 11.22
CA GLU A 211 -47.14 -8.42 10.59
C GLU A 211 -45.87 -7.87 9.87
N ILE A 212 -45.43 -8.58 8.82
CA ILE A 212 -44.78 -7.94 7.65
C ILE A 212 -45.65 -8.16 6.41
N ALA A 213 -46.90 -7.73 6.47
CA ALA A 213 -47.82 -7.77 5.34
C ALA A 213 -48.13 -6.39 4.75
N ASP A 214 -47.77 -5.28 5.41
CA ASP A 214 -48.42 -3.98 5.10
C ASP A 214 -47.50 -2.89 4.49
N LEU A 215 -46.24 -3.18 4.19
CA LEU A 215 -45.31 -2.18 3.60
C LEU A 215 -44.90 -2.48 2.15
N ARG A 216 -45.35 -3.59 1.57
CA ARG A 216 -45.03 -3.97 0.18
C ARG A 216 -46.04 -3.51 -0.86
N SER A 217 -47.18 -2.94 -0.44
CA SER A 217 -48.25 -2.49 -1.35
C SER A 217 -48.17 -1.01 -1.74
N GLN A 218 -47.13 -0.26 -1.33
CA GLN A 218 -47.02 1.19 -1.62
C GLN A 218 -46.08 1.55 -2.79
N TRP A 219 -45.47 0.58 -3.48
CA TRP A 219 -44.49 0.89 -4.55
C TRP A 219 -44.67 0.18 -5.89
N ASP A 220 -45.82 -0.46 -6.14
CA ASP A 220 -46.19 -0.91 -7.49
C ASP A 220 -47.65 -0.54 -7.78
N GLU A 221 -47.89 0.73 -8.12
CA GLU A 221 -49.03 1.12 -8.95
C GLU A 221 -48.50 1.95 -10.14
N PRO A 222 -48.76 1.54 -11.39
CA PRO A 222 -48.58 2.40 -12.55
C PRO A 222 -49.70 3.45 -12.59
N GLU A 223 -49.36 4.74 -12.67
CA GLU A 223 -50.30 5.77 -13.11
C GLU A 223 -50.73 5.48 -14.56
N ALA A 224 -51.87 4.81 -14.72
CA ALA A 224 -52.59 4.67 -15.98
C ALA A 224 -53.80 5.61 -15.92
N GLY A 225 -53.85 6.57 -16.85
CA GLY A 225 -54.68 7.75 -16.77
C GLY A 225 -56.20 7.52 -16.88
N GLU A 226 -56.93 8.42 -16.21
CA GLU A 226 -58.31 8.75 -16.52
C GLU A 226 -58.36 9.51 -17.86
N TRP A 227 -58.77 8.83 -18.92
CA TRP A 227 -59.32 9.46 -20.11
C TRP A 227 -60.84 9.52 -19.94
N GLU A 228 -61.39 10.69 -19.64
CA GLU A 228 -62.82 10.95 -19.74
C GLU A 228 -63.24 10.94 -21.21
N GLU A 229 -64.00 9.92 -21.61
CA GLU A 229 -64.68 9.82 -22.90
C GLU A 229 -66.04 10.56 -22.82
N PRO A 230 -66.37 11.46 -23.76
CA PRO A 230 -67.62 12.22 -23.67
C PRO A 230 -68.85 11.38 -24.06
N ALA A 231 -69.95 11.59 -23.33
CA ALA A 231 -71.23 10.90 -23.54
C ALA A 231 -71.89 11.24 -24.90
N PRO A 232 -72.63 10.30 -25.52
CA PRO A 232 -73.27 10.53 -26.81
C PRO A 232 -74.63 11.24 -26.68
N ALA A 233 -74.79 12.37 -27.39
CA ALA A 233 -76.06 12.89 -27.91
C ALA A 233 -75.79 13.81 -29.11
#